data_AF-A0A514WVZ8-F1
#
_entry.id   AF-A0A514WVZ8-F1
#
_cell.length_a   1.000
_cell.length_b   1.000
_cell.length_c   1.000
_cell.angle_alpha   90.00
_cell.angle_beta   90.00
_cell.angle_gamma   90.00
#
_symmetry.space_group_name_H-M   'P 1'
#
loop_
_entity.id
_entity.type
_entity.pdbx_description
1 polymer ?
#
loop_
_entity_poly.entity_id
_entity_poly.type
_entity_poly.pdbx_seq_one_letter_code
_entity_poly.pdbx_strand_id
1 'polypeptide(L)'
;MDKRLKTIIGVCSLSLLTTLSAQASQVFYAPEKCAPSELQLVLINHSTSELKAWTQVRVGVDIDEQEFDLEPLSKLKVAGEDFLKHSQSFSVKTPSDEGLQVILQCKDQLEVTLSSYTSPFITHELKSASHSVKVDLLNLYLKKNNVTLKAFSASNILVAEKAVSLENSYDTQSFKWIFESEATRIEVISEERINSTVISAAADVEVQSHAVVKPAARLPASDKKTYFLVSTRDKNPTGAFVIALDQTEQIATAREQIAHPELEKIVVATIALGSGGFNRSFTAKDKSPYSWSVAQVDNFADFAHIDCDGSPDLVEERLNRKLNEDARICFWRYRIIRELSPEEVRSGTLKNRIDMK
;
A
#
# COMPACT_ATOMS: atom_id res chain seq x y z
N MET A 1 65.20 -36.78 -7.10
CA MET A 1 64.05 -37.67 -7.37
C MET A 1 62.95 -37.34 -6.39
N ASP A 2 61.84 -36.82 -6.92
CA ASP A 2 60.46 -37.00 -6.45
C ASP A 2 60.06 -36.62 -5.00
N LYS A 3 59.23 -35.57 -4.87
CA LYS A 3 57.76 -35.62 -4.56
C LYS A 3 57.50 -35.45 -3.04
N ARG A 4 56.63 -34.58 -2.50
CA ARG A 4 55.44 -33.87 -2.98
C ARG A 4 55.19 -32.68 -2.02
N LEU A 5 55.06 -31.47 -2.56
CA LEU A 5 54.44 -30.33 -1.87
C LEU A 5 52.92 -30.52 -2.00
N LYS A 6 52.18 -30.66 -0.89
CA LYS A 6 50.71 -30.62 -0.90
C LYS A 6 50.26 -29.18 -0.72
N THR A 7 49.92 -28.55 -1.84
CA THR A 7 49.20 -27.27 -1.87
C THR A 7 47.74 -27.53 -1.51
N ILE A 8 47.31 -27.04 -0.34
CA ILE A 8 45.89 -26.98 0.03
C ILE A 8 45.35 -25.70 -0.61
N ILE A 9 44.57 -25.86 -1.67
CA ILE A 9 43.78 -24.78 -2.26
C ILE A 9 42.55 -24.63 -1.36
N GLY A 10 42.56 -23.61 -0.51
CA GLY A 10 41.38 -23.15 0.19
C GLY A 10 40.42 -22.56 -0.82
N VAL A 11 39.33 -23.29 -1.09
CA VAL A 11 38.17 -22.75 -1.81
C VAL A 11 37.50 -21.77 -0.85
N CYS A 12 37.88 -20.48 -0.95
CA CYS A 12 37.06 -19.41 -0.42
C CYS A 12 35.76 -19.40 -1.22
N SER A 13 34.72 -19.98 -0.64
CA SER A 13 33.33 -19.81 -1.07
C SER A 13 33.01 -18.32 -1.05
N LEU A 14 33.14 -17.70 -2.22
CA LEU A 14 32.65 -16.38 -2.52
C LEU A 14 31.11 -16.51 -2.51
N SER A 15 30.51 -16.41 -1.32
CA SER A 15 29.08 -16.21 -1.18
C SER A 15 28.77 -14.84 -1.77
N LEU A 16 28.55 -14.81 -3.09
CA LEU A 16 27.92 -13.68 -3.74
C LEU A 16 26.63 -13.44 -2.97
N LEU A 17 26.58 -12.32 -2.25
CA LEU A 17 25.36 -11.63 -1.87
C LEU A 17 24.64 -11.31 -3.17
N THR A 18 23.90 -12.28 -3.70
CA THR A 18 22.80 -11.99 -4.60
C THR A 18 21.78 -11.28 -3.73
N THR A 19 21.90 -9.96 -3.65
CA THR A 19 20.77 -9.09 -3.35
C THR A 19 19.78 -9.34 -4.48
N LEU A 20 18.99 -10.41 -4.33
CA LEU A 20 17.81 -10.63 -5.14
C LEU A 20 17.03 -9.33 -5.00
N SER A 21 16.95 -8.58 -6.10
CA SER A 21 16.04 -7.45 -6.18
C SER A 21 14.68 -7.99 -5.78
N ALA A 22 14.20 -7.62 -4.59
CA ALA A 22 12.96 -8.13 -4.04
C ALA A 22 11.89 -8.00 -5.12
N GLN A 23 11.41 -9.13 -5.64
CA GLN A 23 10.19 -9.15 -6.44
C GLN A 23 9.11 -8.43 -5.62
N ALA A 24 8.28 -7.64 -6.29
CA ALA A 24 7.35 -6.68 -5.69
C ALA A 24 6.77 -7.20 -4.36
N SER A 25 7.37 -6.76 -3.25
CA SER A 25 7.00 -7.22 -1.93
C SER A 25 5.56 -6.81 -1.65
N GLN A 26 4.73 -7.72 -1.17
CA GLN A 26 3.44 -7.36 -0.62
C GLN A 26 3.68 -6.51 0.62
N VAL A 27 2.89 -5.44 0.79
CA VAL A 27 3.07 -4.47 1.86
C VAL A 27 1.81 -4.43 2.71
N PHE A 28 1.93 -4.78 3.97
CA PHE A 28 0.89 -4.64 4.98
C PHE A 28 1.16 -3.36 5.75
N TYR A 29 0.29 -2.37 5.60
CA TYR A 29 0.46 -1.08 6.27
C TYR A 29 -0.11 -1.13 7.68
N ALA A 30 0.72 -0.76 8.67
CA ALA A 30 0.36 -0.69 10.07
C ALA A 30 0.39 0.77 10.53
N PRO A 31 -0.77 1.38 10.84
CA PRO A 31 -0.80 2.75 11.31
C PRO A 31 -0.29 2.87 12.76
N GLU A 32 0.05 4.08 13.16
CA GLU A 32 0.32 4.43 14.54
C GLU A 32 -0.95 4.23 15.42
N LYS A 33 -1.03 3.09 16.13
CA LYS A 33 -2.22 2.73 16.93
C LYS A 33 -2.01 2.81 18.45
N CYS A 34 -0.85 2.38 18.94
CA CYS A 34 -0.53 2.34 20.36
C CYS A 34 0.98 2.45 20.59
N ALA A 35 1.38 2.63 21.87
CA ALA A 35 2.79 2.69 22.24
C ALA A 35 3.51 1.36 21.92
N PRO A 36 4.82 1.38 21.57
CA PRO A 36 5.57 0.15 21.29
C PRO A 36 5.50 -0.92 22.39
N SER A 37 5.47 -0.49 23.65
CA SER A 37 5.32 -1.37 24.83
C SER A 37 3.98 -2.10 24.91
N GLU A 38 2.97 -1.61 24.21
CA GLU A 38 1.60 -2.16 24.17
C GLU A 38 1.29 -2.88 22.85
N LEU A 39 2.17 -2.73 21.87
CA LEU A 39 2.02 -3.30 20.54
C LEU A 39 2.62 -4.71 20.48
N GLN A 40 1.87 -5.65 19.92
CA GLN A 40 2.35 -6.96 19.53
C GLN A 40 2.00 -7.20 18.05
N LEU A 41 3.03 -7.47 17.25
CA LEU A 41 2.89 -7.94 15.88
C LEU A 41 2.84 -9.46 15.90
N VAL A 42 1.80 -10.02 15.28
CA VAL A 42 1.63 -11.47 15.18
C VAL A 42 1.67 -11.86 13.71
N LEU A 43 2.65 -12.70 13.37
CA LEU A 43 2.84 -13.25 12.03
C LEU A 43 2.47 -14.72 12.06
N ILE A 44 1.55 -15.16 11.20
CA ILE A 44 1.11 -16.56 11.12
C ILE A 44 1.37 -17.05 9.71
N ASN A 45 2.14 -18.13 9.58
CA ASN A 45 2.38 -18.82 8.32
C ASN A 45 1.43 -20.02 8.24
N HIS A 46 0.40 -19.93 7.41
CA HIS A 46 -0.53 -21.02 7.12
C HIS A 46 -0.07 -21.93 5.97
N SER A 47 1.08 -21.64 5.36
CA SER A 47 1.63 -22.44 4.27
C SER A 47 2.45 -23.62 4.79
N THR A 48 2.68 -24.60 3.92
CA THR A 48 3.57 -25.74 4.18
C THR A 48 5.03 -25.45 3.85
N SER A 49 5.35 -24.21 3.47
CA SER A 49 6.70 -23.74 3.15
C SER A 49 7.14 -22.67 4.14
N GLU A 50 8.45 -22.49 4.28
CA GLU A 50 8.99 -21.33 5.02
C GLU A 50 8.59 -20.03 4.33
N LEU A 51 8.30 -19.01 5.12
CA LEU A 51 8.06 -17.65 4.64
C LEU A 51 9.05 -16.68 5.30
N LYS A 52 9.37 -15.61 4.58
CA LYS A 52 10.16 -14.49 5.09
C LYS A 52 9.29 -13.26 5.14
N ALA A 53 9.32 -12.56 6.27
CA ALA A 53 8.71 -11.25 6.42
C ALA A 53 9.71 -10.31 7.08
N TRP A 54 9.55 -9.00 6.87
CA TRP A 54 10.33 -8.02 7.60
C TRP A 54 9.47 -6.80 7.92
N THR A 55 9.69 -6.23 9.11
CA THR A 55 9.17 -4.90 9.40
C THR A 55 10.08 -3.88 8.74
N GLN A 56 9.47 -2.86 8.15
CA GLN A 56 10.17 -1.70 7.64
C GLN A 56 9.69 -0.45 8.37
N VAL A 57 10.62 0.23 9.03
CA VAL A 57 10.38 1.42 9.84
C VAL A 57 11.21 2.57 9.30
N ARG A 58 10.58 3.72 9.05
CA ARG A 58 11.24 4.91 8.50
C ARG A 58 11.73 5.82 9.62
N VAL A 59 13.05 6.01 9.78
CA VAL A 59 13.62 6.93 10.79
C VAL A 59 14.33 8.08 10.08
N GLY A 60 13.68 9.23 9.97
CA GLY A 60 14.16 10.32 9.10
C GLY A 60 14.26 9.84 7.64
N VAL A 61 15.47 9.90 7.09
CA VAL A 61 15.82 9.41 5.74
C VAL A 61 16.23 7.93 5.73
N ASP A 62 16.52 7.35 6.89
CA ASP A 62 16.97 5.97 7.01
C ASP A 62 15.79 5.00 7.06
N ILE A 63 16.07 3.77 6.65
CA ILE A 63 15.15 2.64 6.73
C ILE A 63 15.77 1.63 7.71
N ASP A 64 15.02 1.33 8.76
CA ASP A 64 15.34 0.26 9.69
C ASP A 64 14.48 -0.96 9.31
N GLU A 65 15.13 -2.09 9.02
CA GLU A 65 14.47 -3.33 8.64
C GLU A 65 14.84 -4.43 9.62
N GLN A 66 13.83 -5.16 10.10
CA GLN A 66 14.04 -6.34 10.92
C GLN A 66 13.37 -7.54 10.24
N GLU A 67 14.18 -8.55 9.92
CA GLU A 67 13.76 -9.76 9.23
C GLU A 67 13.28 -10.83 10.21
N PHE A 68 12.29 -11.60 9.78
CA PHE A 68 11.69 -12.72 10.48
C PHE A 68 11.56 -13.92 9.53
N ASP A 69 12.17 -15.04 9.91
CA ASP A 69 11.93 -16.34 9.28
C ASP A 69 10.74 -17.03 9.97
N LEU A 70 9.77 -17.47 9.17
CA LEU A 70 8.54 -18.09 9.64
C LEU A 70 8.50 -19.55 9.18
N GLU A 71 8.66 -20.47 10.13
CA GLU A 71 8.52 -21.91 9.90
C GLU A 71 7.14 -22.26 9.31
N PRO A 72 6.99 -23.36 8.56
CA PRO A 72 5.70 -23.83 8.07
C PRO A 72 4.67 -24.02 9.19
N LEU A 73 3.42 -23.62 8.94
CA LEU A 73 2.30 -23.78 9.90
C LEU A 73 2.59 -23.19 11.30
N SER A 74 3.39 -22.13 11.37
CA SER A 74 3.86 -21.54 12.62
C SER A 74 3.26 -20.16 12.90
N LYS A 75 3.46 -19.72 14.15
CA LYS A 75 3.05 -18.41 14.64
C LYS A 75 4.21 -17.76 15.38
N LEU A 76 4.60 -16.56 14.95
CA LEU A 76 5.59 -15.71 15.60
C LEU A 76 4.90 -14.50 16.22
N LYS A 77 5.29 -14.16 17.45
CA LYS A 77 4.88 -12.94 18.14
C LYS A 77 6.10 -12.07 18.35
N VAL A 78 6.03 -10.81 17.91
CA VAL A 78 7.10 -9.83 18.01
C VAL A 78 6.60 -8.66 18.84
N ALA A 79 7.37 -8.21 19.84
CA ALA A 79 6.98 -7.05 20.63
C ALA A 79 7.25 -5.77 19.83
N GLY A 80 6.41 -4.74 19.98
CA GLY A 80 6.61 -3.46 19.32
C GLY A 80 7.96 -2.82 19.66
N GLU A 81 8.41 -2.97 20.90
CA GLU A 81 9.72 -2.48 21.38
C GLU A 81 10.92 -3.10 20.66
N ASP A 82 10.76 -4.28 20.04
CA ASP A 82 11.85 -4.96 19.32
C ASP A 82 12.24 -4.19 18.04
N PHE A 83 11.28 -3.48 17.41
CA PHE A 83 11.47 -2.79 16.12
C PHE A 83 11.05 -1.31 16.11
N LEU A 84 10.35 -0.82 17.14
CA LEU A 84 9.93 0.59 17.25
C LEU A 84 10.52 1.25 18.49
N LYS A 85 11.29 2.33 18.27
CA LYS A 85 11.82 3.18 19.34
C LYS A 85 10.78 4.10 19.98
N HIS A 86 9.72 4.41 19.23
CA HIS A 86 8.64 5.33 19.58
C HIS A 86 7.40 5.00 18.75
N SER A 87 6.24 5.48 19.17
CA SER A 87 4.98 5.34 18.45
C SER A 87 5.09 5.98 17.06
N GLN A 88 4.90 5.18 16.01
CA GLN A 88 4.80 5.62 14.62
C GLN A 88 4.22 4.49 13.74
N SER A 89 3.76 4.86 12.54
CA SER A 89 3.40 3.88 11.52
C SER A 89 4.61 3.08 11.04
N PHE A 90 4.36 1.87 10.54
CA PHE A 90 5.36 1.01 9.91
C PHE A 90 4.70 0.15 8.83
N SER A 91 5.50 -0.64 8.12
CA SER A 91 4.98 -1.66 7.22
C SER A 91 5.58 -3.02 7.49
N VAL A 92 4.83 -4.07 7.20
CA VAL A 92 5.36 -5.44 7.10
C VAL A 92 5.43 -5.79 5.63
N LYS A 93 6.57 -6.32 5.21
CA LYS A 93 6.84 -6.72 3.84
C LYS A 93 7.12 -8.20 3.75
N THR A 94 6.73 -8.80 2.63
CA THR A 94 6.98 -10.21 2.31
C THR A 94 7.10 -10.36 0.80
N PRO A 95 7.88 -11.32 0.28
CA PRO A 95 7.92 -11.61 -1.15
C PRO A 95 6.56 -12.11 -1.69
N SER A 96 5.78 -12.80 -0.85
CA SER A 96 4.44 -13.32 -1.17
C SER A 96 3.52 -13.22 0.05
N ASP A 97 2.27 -12.80 -0.16
CA ASP A 97 1.22 -12.83 0.86
C ASP A 97 0.47 -14.17 0.91
N GLU A 98 0.82 -15.12 0.05
CA GLU A 98 0.19 -16.44 0.02
C GLU A 98 0.50 -17.21 1.31
N GLY A 99 -0.52 -17.37 2.15
CA GLY A 99 -0.42 -18.08 3.43
C GLY A 99 0.10 -17.24 4.61
N LEU A 100 0.52 -15.98 4.39
CA LEU A 100 0.89 -15.08 5.48
C LEU A 100 -0.34 -14.34 6.01
N GLN A 101 -0.56 -14.43 7.32
CA GLN A 101 -1.51 -13.58 8.03
C GLN A 101 -0.74 -12.66 8.98
N VAL A 102 -1.05 -11.36 8.92
CA VAL A 102 -0.43 -10.33 9.75
C VAL A 102 -1.50 -9.73 10.66
N ILE A 103 -1.30 -9.78 11.97
CA ILE A 103 -2.26 -9.27 12.96
C ILE A 103 -1.54 -8.26 13.86
N LEU A 104 -2.16 -7.09 14.03
CA LEU A 104 -1.76 -6.10 15.03
C LEU A 104 -2.61 -6.27 16.28
N GLN A 105 -1.96 -6.37 17.43
CA GLN A 105 -2.59 -6.45 18.73
C GLN A 105 -2.07 -5.29 19.58
N CYS A 106 -2.96 -4.43 20.06
CA CYS A 106 -2.64 -3.44 21.07
C CYS A 106 -3.26 -3.91 22.39
N LYS A 107 -2.57 -3.68 23.51
CA LYS A 107 -3.09 -4.00 24.84
C LYS A 107 -4.48 -3.39 25.04
N ASP A 108 -5.41 -4.20 25.53
CA ASP A 108 -6.81 -3.82 25.82
C ASP A 108 -7.62 -3.32 24.60
N GLN A 109 -7.14 -3.56 23.37
CA GLN A 109 -7.85 -3.23 22.14
C GLN A 109 -8.14 -4.49 21.31
N LEU A 110 -9.10 -4.37 20.39
CA LEU A 110 -9.38 -5.43 19.42
C LEU A 110 -8.17 -5.66 18.49
N GLU A 111 -7.89 -6.93 18.24
CA GLU A 111 -6.91 -7.38 17.26
C GLU A 111 -7.36 -6.97 15.85
N VAL A 112 -6.42 -6.56 15.02
CA VAL A 112 -6.68 -6.12 13.65
C VAL A 112 -5.87 -6.97 12.69
N THR A 113 -6.54 -7.72 11.83
CA THR A 113 -5.88 -8.42 10.72
C THR A 113 -5.59 -7.41 9.61
N LEU A 114 -4.32 -7.32 9.21
CA LEU A 114 -3.88 -6.48 8.10
C LEU A 114 -3.98 -7.23 6.77
N SER A 115 -4.28 -6.49 5.73
CA SER A 115 -4.29 -6.93 4.34
C SER A 115 -3.26 -6.15 3.53
N SER A 116 -2.69 -6.80 2.52
CA SER A 116 -1.87 -6.16 1.48
C SER A 116 -2.71 -5.31 0.51
N TYR A 117 -4.04 -5.45 0.55
CA TYR A 117 -4.99 -4.73 -0.30
C TYR A 117 -5.71 -3.63 0.48
N THR A 118 -5.38 -2.38 0.19
CA THR A 118 -5.85 -1.21 0.96
C THR A 118 -6.57 -0.19 0.07
N SER A 119 -7.52 -0.66 -0.73
CA SER A 119 -8.30 0.10 -1.71
C SER A 119 -9.63 0.57 -1.13
N PRO A 120 -10.22 1.68 -1.61
CA PRO A 120 -11.62 2.03 -1.32
C PRO A 120 -12.64 1.05 -1.92
N PHE A 121 -12.22 0.18 -2.84
CA PHE A 121 -13.05 -0.88 -3.40
C PHE A 121 -12.31 -2.20 -3.32
N ILE A 122 -12.81 -3.13 -2.49
CA ILE A 122 -12.22 -4.44 -2.26
C ILE A 122 -13.31 -5.50 -2.39
N THR A 123 -13.04 -6.56 -3.16
CA THR A 123 -13.90 -7.72 -3.27
C THR A 123 -13.28 -8.89 -2.52
N HIS A 124 -14.03 -9.51 -1.63
CA HIS A 124 -13.63 -10.71 -0.90
C HIS A 124 -14.40 -11.90 -1.46
N GLU A 125 -13.69 -12.84 -2.07
CA GLU A 125 -14.26 -14.12 -2.51
C GLU A 125 -14.16 -15.12 -1.36
N LEU A 126 -15.30 -15.67 -0.94
CA LEU A 126 -15.38 -16.66 0.13
C LEU A 126 -14.97 -18.04 -0.41
N LYS A 127 -14.21 -18.81 0.37
CA LYS A 127 -13.80 -20.17 -0.06
C LYS A 127 -14.98 -21.14 -0.15
N SER A 128 -16.02 -20.89 0.63
CA SER A 128 -17.29 -21.62 0.61
C SER A 128 -18.45 -20.66 0.80
N ALA A 129 -19.59 -20.99 0.20
CA ALA A 129 -20.84 -20.27 0.44
C ALA A 129 -21.14 -20.27 1.95
N SER A 130 -21.61 -19.13 2.48
CA SER A 130 -21.82 -19.00 3.92
C SER A 130 -23.00 -18.09 4.26
N HIS A 131 -23.75 -18.47 5.30
CA HIS A 131 -24.79 -17.64 5.92
C HIS A 131 -24.26 -16.60 6.90
N SER A 132 -22.96 -16.64 7.24
CA SER A 132 -22.39 -15.62 8.10
C SER A 132 -20.90 -15.44 7.90
N VAL A 133 -20.43 -14.21 8.07
CA VAL A 133 -19.00 -13.86 8.05
C VAL A 133 -18.64 -12.99 9.24
N LYS A 134 -17.41 -13.06 9.70
CA LYS A 134 -16.79 -12.03 10.54
C LYS A 134 -16.11 -11.02 9.62
N VAL A 135 -16.36 -9.74 9.86
CA VAL A 135 -15.77 -8.63 9.10
C VAL A 135 -14.96 -7.79 10.08
N ASP A 136 -13.71 -7.54 9.73
CA ASP A 136 -12.81 -6.60 10.41
C ASP A 136 -12.49 -5.45 9.45
N LEU A 137 -12.73 -4.22 9.90
CA LEU A 137 -12.49 -2.98 9.16
C LEU A 137 -11.51 -2.11 9.95
N LEU A 138 -10.56 -1.50 9.25
CA LEU A 138 -9.63 -0.50 9.79
C LEU A 138 -9.61 0.72 8.86
N ASN A 139 -9.97 1.89 9.40
CA ASN A 139 -9.93 3.14 8.66
C ASN A 139 -8.48 3.57 8.42
N LEU A 140 -8.03 3.60 7.17
CA LEU A 140 -6.71 4.12 6.82
C LEU A 140 -6.73 5.60 6.46
N TYR A 141 -7.92 6.20 6.39
CA TYR A 141 -8.09 7.63 6.20
C TYR A 141 -8.01 8.39 7.53
N LEU A 142 -7.48 9.61 7.49
CA LEU A 142 -7.28 10.43 8.71
C LEU A 142 -8.57 11.08 9.22
N LYS A 143 -9.67 10.97 8.49
CA LYS A 143 -10.99 11.50 8.88
C LYS A 143 -12.04 10.40 8.79
N LYS A 144 -13.28 10.76 9.12
CA LYS A 144 -14.46 9.93 8.94
C LYS A 144 -14.48 9.30 7.55
N ASN A 145 -14.75 8.00 7.50
CA ASN A 145 -14.89 7.24 6.27
C ASN A 145 -16.16 6.37 6.35
N ASN A 146 -17.02 6.49 5.35
CA ASN A 146 -18.25 5.70 5.28
C ASN A 146 -17.99 4.45 4.43
N VAL A 147 -18.43 3.31 4.94
CA VAL A 147 -18.20 2.00 4.34
C VAL A 147 -19.54 1.34 4.09
N THR A 148 -19.76 0.94 2.85
CA THR A 148 -20.89 0.11 2.44
C THR A 148 -20.38 -1.28 2.13
N LEU A 149 -20.97 -2.27 2.79
CA LEU A 149 -20.72 -3.69 2.58
C LEU A 149 -21.88 -4.30 1.82
N LYS A 150 -21.58 -5.09 0.79
CA LYS A 150 -22.59 -5.79 -0.02
C LYS A 150 -22.24 -7.26 -0.11
N ALA A 151 -23.17 -8.12 0.26
CA ALA A 151 -23.03 -9.56 0.15
C ALA A 151 -23.78 -10.08 -1.07
N PHE A 152 -23.16 -10.94 -1.87
CA PHE A 152 -23.73 -11.50 -3.08
C PHE A 152 -23.72 -13.03 -3.04
N SER A 153 -24.78 -13.64 -3.58
CA SER A 153 -24.85 -15.09 -3.80
C SER A 153 -24.00 -15.51 -5.01
N ALA A 154 -23.87 -16.83 -5.22
CA ALA A 154 -23.18 -17.41 -6.38
C ALA A 154 -23.76 -16.96 -7.72
N SER A 155 -25.05 -16.60 -7.77
CA SER A 155 -25.73 -16.07 -8.95
C SER A 155 -25.63 -14.55 -9.09
N ASN A 156 -24.73 -13.90 -8.33
CA ASN A 156 -24.51 -12.45 -8.33
C ASN A 156 -25.75 -11.64 -7.90
N ILE A 157 -26.63 -12.23 -7.09
CA ILE A 157 -27.79 -11.54 -6.50
C ILE A 157 -27.36 -10.93 -5.17
N LEU A 158 -27.66 -9.65 -4.94
CA LEU A 158 -27.42 -8.99 -3.66
C LEU A 158 -28.29 -9.66 -2.59
N VAL A 159 -27.68 -10.27 -1.57
CA VAL A 159 -28.37 -10.95 -0.47
C VAL A 159 -28.43 -10.10 0.80
N ALA A 160 -27.49 -9.19 1.00
CA ALA A 160 -27.51 -8.25 2.12
C ALA A 160 -26.66 -7.01 1.85
N GLU A 161 -27.01 -5.90 2.51
CA GLU A 161 -26.24 -4.66 2.48
C GLU A 161 -26.14 -4.09 3.91
N LYS A 162 -24.98 -3.53 4.26
CA LYS A 162 -24.73 -2.93 5.58
C LYS A 162 -23.88 -1.68 5.43
N ALA A 163 -24.29 -0.59 6.09
CA ALA A 163 -23.49 0.62 6.21
C ALA A 163 -22.77 0.66 7.56
N VAL A 164 -21.51 1.09 7.54
CA VAL A 164 -20.65 1.27 8.71
C VAL A 164 -19.99 2.64 8.59
N SER A 165 -19.95 3.40 9.67
CA SER A 165 -19.22 4.67 9.72
C SER A 165 -18.03 4.51 10.65
N LEU A 166 -16.84 4.81 10.14
CA LEU A 166 -15.60 4.85 10.90
C LEU A 166 -15.31 6.33 11.17
N GLU A 167 -15.41 6.77 12.43
CA GLU A 167 -15.49 8.21 12.74
C GLU A 167 -14.12 8.90 12.80
N ASN A 168 -13.09 8.15 13.21
CA ASN A 168 -11.77 8.67 13.50
C ASN A 168 -10.68 8.03 12.63
N SER A 169 -9.50 8.63 12.61
CA SER A 169 -8.29 8.00 12.06
C SER A 169 -8.02 6.69 12.78
N TYR A 170 -7.76 5.63 12.01
CA TYR A 170 -7.41 4.30 12.54
C TYR A 170 -8.50 3.66 13.43
N ASP A 171 -9.74 4.15 13.30
CA ASP A 171 -10.91 3.51 13.90
C ASP A 171 -11.06 2.08 13.35
N THR A 172 -11.44 1.17 14.23
CA THR A 172 -11.55 -0.26 13.93
C THR A 172 -12.92 -0.77 14.29
N GLN A 173 -13.54 -1.54 13.39
CA GLN A 173 -14.79 -2.24 13.69
C GLN A 173 -14.69 -3.71 13.32
N SER A 174 -15.12 -4.55 14.26
CA SER A 174 -15.20 -6.00 14.11
C SER A 174 -16.61 -6.46 14.45
N PHE A 175 -17.24 -7.20 13.56
CA PHE A 175 -18.57 -7.77 13.82
C PHE A 175 -18.84 -9.04 13.03
N LYS A 176 -19.73 -9.87 13.57
CA LYS A 176 -20.35 -10.97 12.83
C LYS A 176 -21.54 -10.44 12.04
N TRP A 177 -21.58 -10.74 10.75
CA TRP A 177 -22.68 -10.40 9.84
C TRP A 177 -23.36 -11.69 9.38
N ILE A 178 -24.67 -11.78 9.58
CA ILE A 178 -25.49 -12.95 9.26
C ILE A 178 -26.45 -12.58 8.12
N PHE A 179 -26.66 -13.50 7.21
CA PHE A 179 -27.45 -13.35 5.98
C PHE A 179 -28.64 -14.32 5.95
N GLU A 180 -29.73 -13.92 5.29
CA GLU A 180 -30.88 -14.79 5.06
C GLU A 180 -30.58 -15.90 4.04
N SER A 181 -29.66 -15.65 3.11
CA SER A 181 -29.22 -16.58 2.07
C SER A 181 -27.70 -16.66 2.02
N GLU A 182 -27.17 -17.76 1.51
CA GLU A 182 -25.72 -17.92 1.41
C GLU A 182 -25.08 -16.85 0.50
N ALA A 183 -24.02 -16.23 1.00
CA ALA A 183 -23.15 -15.36 0.24
C ALA A 183 -21.92 -16.15 -0.22
N THR A 184 -21.40 -15.82 -1.40
CA THR A 184 -20.10 -16.30 -1.90
C THR A 184 -19.09 -15.17 -2.08
N ARG A 185 -19.56 -13.91 -2.10
CA ARG A 185 -18.74 -12.73 -2.33
C ARG A 185 -19.20 -11.58 -1.45
N ILE A 186 -18.24 -10.87 -0.86
CA ILE A 186 -18.49 -9.62 -0.11
C ILE A 186 -17.73 -8.49 -0.78
N GLU A 187 -18.43 -7.42 -1.15
CA GLU A 187 -17.83 -6.17 -1.62
C GLU A 187 -17.76 -5.17 -0.47
N VAL A 188 -16.61 -4.53 -0.31
CA VAL A 188 -16.33 -3.45 0.63
C VAL A 188 -16.08 -2.18 -0.18
N ILE A 189 -16.94 -1.20 0.01
CA ILE A 189 -16.96 0.05 -0.76
C ILE A 189 -16.84 1.22 0.22
N SER A 190 -15.84 2.07 0.05
CA SER A 190 -15.64 3.28 0.85
C SER A 190 -15.25 4.47 -0.03
N GLU A 191 -15.29 5.67 0.54
CA GLU A 191 -14.85 6.89 -0.17
C GLU A 191 -13.32 6.94 -0.27
N GLU A 192 -12.66 6.58 0.83
CA GLU A 192 -11.20 6.62 0.97
C GLU A 192 -10.66 5.25 1.37
N ARG A 193 -9.33 5.09 1.40
CA ARG A 193 -8.67 3.81 1.67
C ARG A 193 -9.12 3.18 2.98
N ILE A 194 -9.29 1.87 2.93
CA ILE A 194 -9.66 1.03 4.07
C ILE A 194 -8.85 -0.26 4.02
N ASN A 195 -8.55 -0.81 5.19
CA ASN A 195 -8.15 -2.19 5.32
C ASN A 195 -9.36 -3.02 5.72
N SER A 196 -9.63 -4.11 5.01
CA SER A 196 -10.73 -5.01 5.32
C SER A 196 -10.31 -6.47 5.27
N THR A 197 -10.80 -7.24 6.24
CA THR A 197 -10.65 -8.69 6.28
C THR A 197 -12.04 -9.32 6.45
N VAL A 198 -12.32 -10.37 5.69
CA VAL A 198 -13.55 -11.16 5.84
C VAL A 198 -13.15 -12.60 6.16
N ILE A 199 -13.79 -13.17 7.17
CA ILE A 199 -13.54 -14.54 7.63
C ILE A 199 -14.88 -15.27 7.61
N SER A 200 -14.93 -16.41 6.93
CA SER A 200 -16.08 -17.31 6.93
C SER A 200 -15.76 -18.55 7.75
N ALA A 201 -16.76 -19.11 8.44
CA ALA A 201 -16.63 -20.43 9.02
C ALA A 201 -16.97 -21.50 7.96
N ALA A 202 -16.03 -22.41 7.70
CA ALA A 202 -16.24 -23.58 6.85
C ALA A 202 -15.88 -24.83 7.67
N ALA A 203 -16.87 -25.69 7.96
CA ALA A 203 -16.69 -26.90 8.78
C ALA A 203 -15.97 -26.62 10.13
N ASP A 204 -16.45 -25.62 10.87
CA ASP A 204 -15.90 -25.15 12.16
C ASP A 204 -14.46 -24.58 12.12
N VAL A 205 -13.89 -24.42 10.92
CA VAL A 205 -12.60 -23.74 10.73
C VAL A 205 -12.86 -22.32 10.21
N GLU A 206 -12.28 -21.32 10.89
CA GLU A 206 -12.26 -19.95 10.41
C GLU A 206 -11.29 -19.83 9.23
N VAL A 207 -11.81 -19.36 8.11
CA VAL A 207 -11.04 -19.21 6.88
C VAL A 207 -11.14 -17.77 6.39
N GLN A 208 -10.00 -17.10 6.33
CA GLN A 208 -9.89 -15.78 5.73
C GLN A 208 -10.17 -15.86 4.22
N SER A 209 -11.02 -14.96 3.73
CA SER A 209 -11.33 -14.81 2.31
C SER A 209 -10.12 -14.28 1.54
N HIS A 210 -10.09 -14.55 0.24
CA HIS A 210 -9.11 -13.95 -0.63
C HIS A 210 -9.61 -12.59 -1.09
N ALA A 211 -8.90 -11.53 -0.67
CA ALA A 211 -9.17 -10.18 -1.15
C ALA A 211 -8.65 -10.02 -2.58
N VAL A 212 -9.51 -9.56 -3.47
CA VAL A 212 -9.20 -9.28 -4.88
C VAL A 212 -9.58 -7.84 -5.17
N VAL A 213 -8.62 -7.05 -5.64
CA VAL A 213 -8.88 -5.68 -6.12
C VAL A 213 -8.94 -5.70 -7.64
N LYS A 214 -10.13 -5.93 -8.24
CA LYS A 214 -10.34 -5.79 -9.68
C LYS A 214 -11.79 -5.39 -10.02
N PRO A 215 -12.03 -4.30 -10.76
CA PRO A 215 -11.06 -3.34 -11.33
C PRO A 215 -10.57 -2.29 -10.31
N ALA A 216 -9.56 -1.50 -10.70
CA ALA A 216 -9.09 -0.37 -9.90
C ALA A 216 -10.22 0.62 -9.59
N ALA A 217 -10.17 1.27 -8.44
CA ALA A 217 -11.16 2.26 -8.04
C ALA A 217 -11.29 3.35 -9.12
N ARG A 218 -12.54 3.62 -9.53
CA ARG A 218 -12.82 4.71 -10.46
C ARG A 218 -12.82 6.04 -9.71
N LEU A 219 -11.97 6.96 -10.16
CA LEU A 219 -11.87 8.28 -9.56
C LEU A 219 -12.60 9.33 -10.41
N PRO A 220 -13.21 10.36 -9.81
CA PRO A 220 -13.98 11.39 -10.52
C PRO A 220 -13.09 12.50 -11.10
N ALA A 221 -12.08 12.15 -11.91
CA ALA A 221 -11.16 13.13 -12.48
C ALA A 221 -11.89 14.18 -13.35
N SER A 222 -11.61 15.46 -13.12
CA SER A 222 -12.16 16.60 -13.83
C SER A 222 -11.58 16.74 -15.25
N ASP A 223 -12.40 17.07 -16.25
CA ASP A 223 -11.93 17.39 -17.60
C ASP A 223 -11.35 18.81 -17.74
N LYS A 224 -11.38 19.61 -16.67
CA LYS A 224 -10.85 20.99 -16.65
C LYS A 224 -9.37 21.08 -16.29
N LYS A 225 -8.73 19.96 -15.93
CA LYS A 225 -7.34 19.88 -15.52
C LYS A 225 -6.54 19.05 -16.52
N THR A 226 -5.24 19.32 -16.63
CA THR A 226 -4.29 18.48 -17.32
C THR A 226 -3.52 17.65 -16.30
N TYR A 227 -3.44 16.34 -16.52
CA TYR A 227 -2.85 15.42 -15.56
C TYR A 227 -1.50 14.92 -16.01
N PHE A 228 -0.57 14.81 -15.06
CA PHE A 228 0.77 14.33 -15.32
C PHE A 228 1.14 13.22 -14.35
N LEU A 229 1.68 12.12 -14.90
CA LEU A 229 2.27 11.04 -14.14
C LEU A 229 3.68 11.44 -13.72
N VAL A 230 3.92 11.39 -12.43
CA VAL A 230 5.22 11.63 -11.80
C VAL A 230 5.75 10.31 -11.27
N SER A 231 6.98 9.94 -11.65
CA SER A 231 7.59 8.65 -11.31
C SER A 231 9.11 8.76 -11.32
N THR A 232 9.79 7.76 -10.76
CA THR A 232 11.21 7.55 -11.01
C THR A 232 11.45 7.11 -12.45
N ARG A 233 12.63 7.40 -13.00
CA ARG A 233 13.05 6.98 -14.36
C ARG A 233 13.63 5.58 -14.44
N ASP A 234 13.71 4.89 -13.31
CA ASP A 234 14.21 3.53 -13.22
C ASP A 234 13.38 2.59 -14.12
N LYS A 235 14.02 1.55 -14.68
CA LYS A 235 13.33 0.53 -15.49
C LYS A 235 12.14 -0.12 -14.75
N ASN A 236 12.29 -0.25 -13.43
CA ASN A 236 11.27 -0.75 -12.51
C ASN A 236 10.95 0.37 -11.52
N PRO A 237 10.05 1.30 -11.87
CA PRO A 237 9.74 2.42 -10.99
C PRO A 237 9.13 1.92 -9.67
N THR A 238 9.65 2.43 -8.56
CA THR A 238 9.30 1.98 -7.20
C THR A 238 8.18 2.78 -6.56
N GLY A 239 7.58 3.71 -7.31
CA GLY A 239 6.41 4.49 -6.89
C GLY A 239 6.05 5.50 -7.97
N ALA A 240 4.79 5.87 -8.04
CA ALA A 240 4.30 6.93 -8.90
C ALA A 240 3.15 7.67 -8.22
N PHE A 241 2.93 8.91 -8.63
CA PHE A 241 1.79 9.72 -8.22
C PHE A 241 1.34 10.62 -9.38
N VAL A 242 0.18 11.23 -9.25
CA VAL A 242 -0.42 12.08 -10.29
C VAL A 242 -0.54 13.50 -9.77
N ILE A 243 -0.19 14.47 -10.61
CA ILE A 243 -0.49 15.88 -10.38
C ILE A 243 -1.52 16.37 -11.38
N ALA A 244 -2.30 17.37 -10.97
CA ALA A 244 -3.29 18.03 -11.80
C ALA A 244 -2.95 19.52 -11.92
N LEU A 245 -2.77 20.00 -13.14
CA LEU A 245 -2.41 21.39 -13.45
C LEU A 245 -3.55 22.07 -14.22
N ASP A 246 -3.73 23.37 -14.00
CA ASP A 246 -4.65 24.25 -14.77
C ASP A 246 -3.96 25.49 -15.34
N GLN A 247 -2.81 25.88 -14.79
CA GLN A 247 -2.03 27.01 -15.29
C GLN A 247 -1.30 26.63 -16.57
N THR A 248 -1.51 27.41 -17.64
CA THR A 248 -0.92 27.16 -18.96
C THR A 248 0.61 27.12 -18.92
N GLU A 249 1.25 27.98 -18.11
CA GLU A 249 2.71 28.01 -17.95
C GLU A 249 3.24 26.73 -17.31
N GLN A 250 2.64 26.27 -16.21
CA GLN A 250 3.03 25.02 -15.54
C GLN A 250 2.83 23.79 -16.45
N ILE A 251 1.74 23.78 -17.23
CA ILE A 251 1.48 22.74 -18.24
C ILE A 251 2.56 22.74 -19.32
N ALA A 252 2.99 23.93 -19.78
CA ALA A 252 4.05 24.06 -20.76
C ALA A 252 5.38 23.52 -20.21
N THR A 253 5.76 23.89 -18.98
CA THR A 253 6.99 23.37 -18.34
C THR A 253 6.93 21.84 -18.14
N ALA A 254 5.78 21.30 -17.73
CA ALA A 254 5.60 19.86 -17.59
C ALA A 254 5.79 19.12 -18.92
N ARG A 255 5.26 19.67 -20.02
CA ARG A 255 5.42 19.13 -21.38
C ARG A 255 6.86 19.27 -21.89
N GLU A 256 7.51 20.39 -21.60
CA GLU A 256 8.91 20.61 -21.91
C GLU A 256 9.79 19.55 -21.23
N GLN A 257 9.56 19.27 -19.94
CA GLN A 257 10.28 18.22 -19.21
C GLN A 257 10.07 16.80 -19.79
N ILE A 258 8.90 16.52 -20.37
CA ILE A 258 8.64 15.26 -21.06
C ILE A 258 9.45 15.18 -22.37
N ALA A 259 9.50 16.29 -23.11
CA ALA A 259 10.26 16.37 -24.37
C ALA A 259 11.77 16.41 -24.16
N HIS A 260 12.22 16.98 -23.05
CA HIS A 260 13.61 17.19 -22.65
C HIS A 260 13.88 16.58 -21.27
N PRO A 261 13.98 15.24 -21.16
CA PRO A 261 14.21 14.57 -19.89
C PRO A 261 15.46 15.07 -19.15
N GLU A 262 16.51 15.48 -19.87
CA GLU A 262 17.75 16.02 -19.32
C GLU A 262 17.59 17.26 -18.41
N LEU A 263 16.44 17.95 -18.45
CA LEU A 263 16.17 19.10 -17.58
C LEU A 263 16.04 18.75 -16.10
N GLU A 264 15.74 17.49 -15.78
CA GLU A 264 15.68 16.96 -14.41
C GLU A 264 14.94 17.83 -13.36
N LYS A 265 13.91 18.57 -13.76
CA LYS A 265 13.16 19.44 -12.84
C LYS A 265 12.42 18.66 -11.76
N ILE A 266 12.58 19.08 -10.51
CA ILE A 266 11.88 18.59 -9.33
C ILE A 266 10.53 19.31 -9.22
N VAL A 267 9.46 18.54 -9.02
CA VAL A 267 8.14 19.10 -8.72
C VAL A 267 8.11 19.49 -7.25
N VAL A 268 8.06 20.79 -6.96
CA VAL A 268 7.86 21.33 -5.61
C VAL A 268 6.38 21.64 -5.46
N ALA A 269 5.73 21.03 -4.48
CA ALA A 269 4.28 21.08 -4.35
C ALA A 269 3.81 21.02 -2.89
N THR A 270 2.60 21.51 -2.66
CA THR A 270 1.87 21.35 -1.40
C THR A 270 0.80 20.28 -1.57
N ILE A 271 0.67 19.37 -0.60
CA ILE A 271 -0.31 18.29 -0.61
C ILE A 271 -1.55 18.64 0.23
N ALA A 272 -2.66 17.97 -0.06
CA ALA A 272 -3.86 17.95 0.75
C ALA A 272 -4.27 16.52 1.07
N LEU A 273 -5.09 16.39 2.11
CA LEU A 273 -5.73 15.14 2.48
C LEU A 273 -6.75 14.70 1.42
N GLY A 274 -6.78 13.39 1.14
CA GLY A 274 -7.64 12.75 0.14
C GLY A 274 -6.99 12.68 -1.24
N SER A 275 -7.43 11.72 -2.06
CA SER A 275 -6.86 11.47 -3.40
C SER A 275 -7.07 12.62 -4.41
N GLY A 276 -7.86 13.63 -4.06
CA GLY A 276 -8.26 14.73 -4.95
C GLY A 276 -9.10 14.27 -6.15
N GLY A 277 -9.51 12.99 -6.18
CA GLY A 277 -10.17 12.38 -7.32
C GLY A 277 -9.24 12.09 -8.51
N PHE A 278 -7.92 12.08 -8.32
CA PHE A 278 -6.96 11.77 -9.38
C PHE A 278 -5.69 11.04 -8.92
N ASN A 279 -5.23 11.27 -7.69
CA ASN A 279 -3.95 10.74 -7.24
C ASN A 279 -4.02 9.26 -6.88
N ARG A 280 -3.12 8.46 -7.45
CA ARG A 280 -3.04 7.01 -7.23
C ARG A 280 -1.66 6.47 -7.56
N SER A 281 -1.35 5.27 -7.06
CA SER A 281 -0.13 4.55 -7.41
C SER A 281 -0.35 3.71 -8.68
N PHE A 282 0.10 4.19 -9.84
CA PHE A 282 -0.01 3.40 -11.08
C PHE A 282 0.92 2.17 -11.13
N THR A 283 1.90 2.12 -10.23
CA THR A 283 2.88 1.03 -10.11
C THR A 283 2.43 -0.05 -9.13
N ALA A 284 1.51 0.25 -8.21
CA ALA A 284 0.97 -0.73 -7.28
C ALA A 284 0.06 -1.76 -7.99
N LYS A 285 0.02 -2.99 -7.45
CA LYS A 285 -0.80 -4.10 -7.98
C LYS A 285 -2.29 -3.76 -8.01
N ASP A 286 -2.77 -3.09 -6.98
CA ASP A 286 -4.18 -2.71 -6.78
C ASP A 286 -4.53 -1.35 -7.39
N LYS A 287 -3.51 -0.56 -7.74
CA LYS A 287 -3.60 0.82 -8.24
C LYS A 287 -4.51 1.70 -7.38
N SER A 288 -4.43 1.48 -6.07
CA SER A 288 -5.24 2.19 -5.09
C SER A 288 -4.97 3.70 -5.16
N PRO A 289 -6.02 4.53 -5.00
CA PRO A 289 -5.85 5.94 -4.73
C PRO A 289 -5.02 6.14 -3.47
N TYR A 290 -4.16 7.15 -3.45
CA TYR A 290 -3.50 7.57 -2.21
C TYR A 290 -4.50 8.31 -1.32
N SER A 291 -4.26 8.32 -0.01
CA SER A 291 -5.02 9.14 0.94
C SER A 291 -4.60 10.61 0.93
N TRP A 292 -3.82 11.05 -0.05
CA TRP A 292 -3.39 12.43 -0.26
C TRP A 292 -3.30 12.76 -1.75
N SER A 293 -3.22 14.05 -2.06
CA SER A 293 -3.04 14.54 -3.43
C SER A 293 -2.27 15.85 -3.45
N VAL A 294 -1.72 16.22 -4.61
CA VAL A 294 -1.12 17.54 -4.80
C VAL A 294 -2.24 18.57 -4.90
N ALA A 295 -2.29 19.49 -3.94
CA ALA A 295 -3.22 20.61 -3.93
C ALA A 295 -2.75 21.72 -4.88
N GLN A 296 -1.44 21.98 -4.87
CA GLN A 296 -0.82 23.03 -5.67
C GLN A 296 0.62 22.66 -6.02
N VAL A 297 1.01 22.90 -7.26
CA VAL A 297 2.43 22.91 -7.67
C VAL A 297 2.94 24.33 -7.51
N ASP A 298 3.97 24.50 -6.69
CA ASP A 298 4.58 25.80 -6.43
C ASP A 298 5.59 26.14 -7.53
N ASN A 299 6.45 25.19 -7.90
CA ASN A 299 7.49 25.40 -8.91
C ASN A 299 8.04 24.08 -9.49
N PHE A 300 8.70 24.19 -10.64
CA PHE A 300 9.59 23.20 -11.23
C PHE A 300 11.04 23.62 -11.02
N ALA A 301 11.69 23.07 -10.00
CA ALA A 301 12.99 23.56 -9.53
C ALA A 301 14.16 22.64 -9.91
N ASP A 302 15.36 23.20 -10.03
CA ASP A 302 16.60 22.42 -10.18
C ASP A 302 17.08 21.82 -8.84
N PHE A 303 16.78 22.52 -7.75
CA PHE A 303 17.13 22.13 -6.39
C PHE A 303 15.95 22.39 -5.46
N ALA A 304 15.81 21.54 -4.45
CA ALA A 304 14.84 21.73 -3.39
C ALA A 304 15.49 21.36 -2.04
N HIS A 305 14.87 21.77 -0.94
CA HIS A 305 15.39 21.45 0.39
C HIS A 305 15.24 19.95 0.70
N ILE A 306 16.15 19.37 1.49
CA ILE A 306 16.11 17.94 1.81
C ILE A 306 14.87 17.53 2.63
N ASP A 307 14.32 18.46 3.42
CA ASP A 307 13.17 18.20 4.30
C ASP A 307 11.86 17.86 3.57
N CYS A 308 11.77 18.22 2.29
CA CYS A 308 10.62 17.86 1.45
C CYS A 308 10.90 16.67 0.51
N ASP A 309 12.11 16.12 0.53
CA ASP A 309 12.44 14.91 -0.23
C ASP A 309 11.74 13.66 0.37
N GLY A 310 11.66 12.58 -0.42
CA GLY A 310 11.01 11.34 -0.03
C GLY A 310 10.43 10.56 -1.20
N SER A 311 9.31 9.90 -0.94
CA SER A 311 8.58 9.11 -1.93
C SER A 311 7.07 9.21 -1.68
N PRO A 312 6.21 8.93 -2.68
CA PRO A 312 4.77 8.94 -2.48
C PRO A 312 4.29 7.92 -1.44
N ASP A 313 4.93 6.73 -1.37
CA ASP A 313 4.62 5.73 -0.35
C ASP A 313 5.03 6.19 1.06
N LEU A 314 6.13 6.94 1.18
CA LEU A 314 6.55 7.52 2.46
C LEU A 314 5.55 8.57 2.96
N VAL A 315 5.00 9.37 2.04
CA VAL A 315 3.94 10.33 2.38
C VAL A 315 2.68 9.59 2.82
N GLU A 316 2.31 8.50 2.15
CA GLU A 316 1.18 7.68 2.57
C GLU A 316 1.38 7.10 3.99
N GLU A 317 2.56 6.55 4.26
CA GLU A 317 2.91 5.94 5.54
C GLU A 317 2.91 6.96 6.70
N ARG A 318 3.24 8.21 6.41
CA ARG A 318 3.46 9.27 7.42
C ARG A 318 2.55 10.48 7.20
N LEU A 319 1.38 10.26 6.61
CA LEU A 319 0.54 11.33 6.09
C LEU A 319 0.16 12.35 7.15
N ASN A 320 -0.25 11.88 8.34
CA ASN A 320 -0.64 12.77 9.43
C ASN A 320 0.49 13.72 9.80
N ARG A 321 1.69 13.15 9.99
CA ARG A 321 2.87 13.95 10.31
C ARG A 321 3.22 14.89 9.16
N LYS A 322 3.18 14.42 7.91
CA LYS A 322 3.52 15.24 6.76
C LYS A 322 2.58 16.43 6.59
N LEU A 323 1.29 16.26 6.86
CA LEU A 323 0.31 17.35 6.86
C LEU A 323 0.55 18.37 7.98
N ASN A 324 1.17 17.96 9.09
CA ASN A 324 1.56 18.84 10.20
C ASN A 324 2.95 19.50 9.99
N GLU A 325 3.78 18.96 9.09
CA GLU A 325 5.11 19.47 8.69
C GLU A 325 5.03 20.24 7.35
N ASP A 326 4.17 21.26 7.29
CA ASP A 326 3.94 22.16 6.14
C ASP A 326 3.32 21.52 4.88
N ALA A 327 3.04 20.21 4.88
CA ALA A 327 2.44 19.50 3.74
C ALA A 327 3.21 19.66 2.41
N ARG A 328 4.51 19.95 2.46
CA ARG A 328 5.33 20.22 1.26
C ARG A 328 6.10 18.99 0.79
N ILE A 329 6.06 18.71 -0.51
CA ILE A 329 6.81 17.63 -1.15
C ILE A 329 7.73 18.18 -2.24
N CYS A 330 8.88 17.54 -2.40
CA CYS A 330 9.85 17.81 -3.45
C CYS A 330 10.70 16.57 -3.71
N PHE A 331 10.10 15.48 -4.18
CA PHE A 331 10.86 14.21 -4.27
C PHE A 331 11.98 14.29 -5.32
N TRP A 332 13.24 14.26 -4.88
CA TRP A 332 14.41 14.56 -5.70
C TRP A 332 14.63 13.55 -6.82
N ARG A 333 14.11 12.32 -6.71
CA ARG A 333 14.23 11.26 -7.73
C ARG A 333 13.06 11.18 -8.70
N TYR A 334 12.02 11.98 -8.50
CA TYR A 334 10.77 11.87 -9.24
C TYR A 334 10.63 12.97 -10.28
N ARG A 335 10.24 12.59 -11.50
CA ARG A 335 10.11 13.50 -12.64
C ARG A 335 8.76 13.32 -13.30
N ILE A 336 8.27 14.35 -13.97
CA ILE A 336 7.16 14.17 -14.90
C ILE A 336 7.65 13.29 -16.05
N ILE A 337 6.94 12.19 -16.29
CA ILE A 337 7.31 11.22 -17.34
C ILE A 337 6.27 11.10 -18.45
N ARG A 338 5.03 11.55 -18.20
CA ARG A 338 3.91 11.36 -19.11
C ARG A 338 2.74 12.28 -18.78
N GLU A 339 2.11 12.83 -19.81
CA GLU A 339 0.77 13.44 -19.72
C GLU A 339 -0.30 12.33 -19.81
N LEU A 340 -1.32 12.42 -18.97
CA LEU A 340 -2.40 11.44 -18.86
C LEU A 340 -3.71 12.03 -19.38
N SER A 341 -4.47 11.22 -20.12
CA SER A 341 -5.85 11.55 -20.44
C SER A 341 -6.76 11.39 -19.22
N PRO A 342 -7.88 12.13 -19.12
CA PRO A 342 -8.84 11.98 -18.03
C PRO A 342 -9.27 10.52 -17.80
N GLU A 343 -9.50 9.74 -18.87
CA GLU A 343 -9.91 8.33 -18.71
C GLU A 343 -8.83 7.45 -18.09
N GLU A 344 -7.53 7.70 -18.35
CA GLU A 344 -6.45 6.95 -17.70
C GLU A 344 -6.43 7.22 -16.20
N VAL A 345 -6.66 8.48 -15.81
CA VAL A 345 -6.75 8.90 -14.41
C VAL A 345 -8.00 8.31 -13.74
N ARG A 346 -9.16 8.35 -14.40
CA ARG A 346 -10.41 7.78 -13.87
C ARG A 346 -10.31 6.28 -13.68
N SER A 347 -9.83 5.55 -14.69
CA SER A 347 -9.79 4.09 -14.71
C SER A 347 -8.60 3.47 -13.97
N GLY A 348 -7.54 4.24 -13.72
CA GLY A 348 -6.26 3.68 -13.26
C GLY A 348 -5.57 2.80 -14.31
N THR A 349 -6.02 2.82 -15.57
CA THR A 349 -5.42 2.03 -16.64
C THR A 349 -4.70 2.95 -17.61
N LEU A 350 -3.38 2.86 -17.64
CA LEU A 350 -2.58 3.55 -18.64
C LEU A 350 -2.85 2.92 -20.00
N LYS A 351 -3.04 3.75 -21.02
CA LYS A 351 -3.02 3.24 -22.40
C LYS A 351 -1.62 2.72 -22.67
N ASN A 352 -1.52 1.50 -23.22
CA ASN A 352 -0.25 0.95 -23.70
C ASN A 352 0.38 2.01 -24.62
N ARG A 353 1.60 2.45 -24.27
CA ARG A 353 2.39 3.22 -25.23
C ARG A 353 2.63 2.28 -26.40
N ILE A 354 2.21 2.69 -27.60
CA ILE A 354 2.90 2.28 -28.81
C ILE A 354 4.37 2.65 -28.56
N ASP A 355 5.26 1.66 -28.58
CA ASP A 355 6.65 1.76 -28.16
C ASP A 355 7.29 3.10 -28.54
N MET A 356 7.75 3.85 -27.55
CA MET A 356 8.66 4.96 -27.80
C MET A 356 10.03 4.36 -28.09
N LYS A 357 10.44 4.44 -29.36
CA LYS A 357 11.80 4.15 -29.83
C LYS A 357 12.81 5.11 -29.24
#